data_AF-A0A4D4KWH9-F1
#
_entry.id   AF-A0A4D4KWH9-F1
#
_cell.length_a   1.000
_cell.length_b   1.000
_cell.length_c   1.000
_cell.angle_alpha   90.00
_cell.angle_beta   90.00
_cell.angle_gamma   90.00
#
_symmetry.space_group_name_H-M   'P 1'
#
loop_
_entity.id
_entity.type
_entity.pdbx_description
1 polymer ?
#
loop_
_entity_poly.entity_id
_entity_poly.type
_entity_poly.pdbx_seq_one_letter_code
_entity_poly.pdbx_strand_id
1 'polypeptide(L)'
;MSTPAPPSPHVGSRPGGRSARVRAAVQRATQELLADETNEPLTIPVVAARAGVHATTVYRRWGSIGELLTDVASSRFSGAIVVPDTGSLRGDLERYASDLAKDLGDPDSLPLVRATIGAGGEQGASACTRERQQQLEAILEREQARGNQTPTVQHVIDAVLAPLYYRAIFTDKALTPDWTRTLVSHVLPD
;
A
#
# COMPACT_ATOMS: atom_id res chain seq x y z
N MET A 1 20.35 -7.28 65.55
CA MET A 1 19.29 -6.39 65.05
C MET A 1 19.78 -5.80 63.73
N SER A 2 19.33 -6.33 62.60
CA SER A 2 19.73 -5.86 61.27
C SER A 2 18.49 -5.44 60.50
N THR A 3 18.43 -4.16 60.13
CA THR A 3 17.34 -3.51 59.39
C THR A 3 17.40 -3.92 57.91
N PRO A 4 16.28 -4.25 57.24
CA PRO A 4 16.29 -4.46 55.80
C PRO A 4 16.25 -3.11 55.04
N ALA A 5 17.00 -3.03 53.95
CA ALA A 5 17.01 -1.89 53.03
C ALA A 5 15.67 -1.78 52.26
N PRO A 6 15.24 -0.58 51.83
CA PRO A 6 14.01 -0.44 51.07
C PRO A 6 14.21 -0.93 49.62
N PRO A 7 13.17 -1.49 48.98
CA PRO A 7 13.24 -1.84 47.56
C PRO A 7 13.25 -0.57 46.70
N SER A 8 14.14 -0.53 45.71
CA SER A 8 14.18 0.51 44.68
C SER A 8 12.89 0.51 43.86
N PRO A 9 12.34 1.68 43.48
CA PRO A 9 11.16 1.74 42.65
C PRO A 9 11.47 1.26 41.23
N HIS A 10 10.81 0.18 40.81
CA HIS A 10 10.71 -0.19 39.39
C HIS A 10 9.82 0.83 38.67
N VAL A 11 10.41 1.91 38.19
CA VAL A 11 9.85 2.75 37.12
C VAL A 11 10.39 2.14 35.82
N GLY A 12 9.60 1.56 34.91
CA GLY A 12 8.28 1.94 34.45
C GLY A 12 8.38 2.14 32.95
N SER A 13 8.01 1.10 32.18
CA SER A 13 7.68 1.08 30.74
C SER A 13 8.70 1.63 29.70
N ARG A 14 9.17 0.74 28.83
CA ARG A 14 9.96 1.06 27.62
C ARG A 14 9.19 1.98 26.63
N PRO A 15 9.86 2.88 25.89
CA PRO A 15 9.24 3.91 25.06
C PRO A 15 8.80 3.38 23.69
N GLY A 16 7.73 2.58 23.64
CA GLY A 16 7.09 2.17 22.37
C GLY A 16 5.74 2.85 22.13
N GLY A 17 5.01 3.19 23.19
CA GLY A 17 3.59 3.59 23.10
C GLY A 17 3.35 4.99 22.52
N ARG A 18 4.15 5.99 22.91
CA ARG A 18 3.93 7.38 22.46
C ARG A 18 4.25 7.55 20.97
N SER A 19 5.36 6.98 20.50
CA SER A 19 5.78 7.06 19.10
C SER A 19 4.82 6.31 18.17
N ALA A 20 4.29 5.15 18.59
CA ALA A 20 3.28 4.42 17.84
C ALA A 20 1.95 5.20 17.76
N ARG A 21 1.50 5.79 18.87
CA ARG A 21 0.28 6.64 18.88
C ARG A 21 0.40 7.85 17.97
N VAL A 22 1.55 8.53 17.98
CA VAL A 22 1.82 9.67 17.08
C VAL A 22 1.78 9.21 15.62
N ARG A 23 2.40 8.06 15.30
CA ARG A 23 2.35 7.50 13.95
C ARG A 23 0.91 7.27 13.49
N ALA A 24 0.13 6.57 14.31
CA ALA A 24 -1.26 6.24 14.00
C ALA A 24 -2.14 7.49 13.86
N ALA A 25 -1.93 8.51 14.70
CA ALA A 25 -2.66 9.77 14.61
C ALA A 25 -2.37 10.53 13.32
N VAL A 26 -1.08 10.60 12.93
CA VAL A 26 -0.67 11.24 11.67
C VAL A 26 -1.19 10.46 10.46
N GLN A 27 -1.08 9.13 10.46
CA GLN A 27 -1.58 8.30 9.37
C GLN A 27 -3.09 8.45 9.16
N ARG A 28 -3.86 8.42 10.26
CA ARG A 28 -5.31 8.64 10.21
C ARG A 28 -5.64 10.03 9.68
N ALA A 29 -4.99 11.07 10.18
CA ALA A 29 -5.22 12.44 9.71
C ALA A 29 -4.92 12.59 8.20
N THR A 30 -3.86 11.95 7.70
CA THR A 30 -3.56 11.93 6.26
C THR A 30 -4.66 11.25 5.45
N GLN A 31 -5.17 10.10 5.91
CA GLN A 31 -6.27 9.41 5.22
C GLN A 31 -7.55 10.23 5.21
N GLU A 32 -7.90 10.84 6.35
CA GLU A 32 -9.09 11.69 6.45
C GLU A 32 -8.98 12.92 5.53
N LEU A 33 -7.80 13.52 5.40
CA LEU A 33 -7.57 14.65 4.49
C LEU A 33 -7.60 14.25 3.01
N LEU A 34 -7.22 13.01 2.69
CA LEU A 34 -7.29 12.49 1.33
C LEU A 34 -8.71 12.10 0.91
N ALA A 35 -9.56 11.74 1.87
CA ALA A 35 -10.97 11.45 1.66
C ALA A 35 -11.85 12.70 1.68
N ASP A 36 -11.36 13.81 2.22
CA ASP A 36 -12.08 15.08 2.26
C ASP A 36 -12.09 15.75 0.89
N GLU A 37 -13.27 16.14 0.41
CA GLU A 37 -13.42 16.86 -0.86
C GLU A 37 -13.10 18.36 -0.73
N THR A 38 -12.77 18.82 0.48
CA THR A 38 -12.21 20.16 0.66
C THR A 38 -10.91 20.25 -0.12
N ASN A 39 -10.81 21.18 -1.08
CA ASN A 39 -9.60 21.46 -1.86
C ASN A 39 -8.41 22.02 -1.01
N GLU A 40 -8.30 21.61 0.26
CA GLU A 40 -7.22 21.98 1.14
C GLU A 40 -5.93 21.27 0.69
N PRO A 41 -4.81 22.01 0.52
CA PRO A 41 -3.58 21.42 0.06
C PRO A 41 -3.01 20.46 1.11
N LEU A 42 -2.71 19.23 0.68
CA LEU A 42 -2.09 18.23 1.55
C LEU A 42 -0.63 18.63 1.86
N THR A 43 -0.42 19.21 3.03
CA THR A 43 0.91 19.66 3.51
C THR A 43 1.19 19.17 4.92
N ILE A 44 2.47 19.09 5.31
CA ILE A 44 2.85 18.67 6.68
C ILE A 44 2.18 19.53 7.77
N PRO A 45 2.11 20.87 7.67
CA PRO A 45 1.41 21.68 8.66
C PRO A 45 -0.08 21.33 8.81
N VAL A 46 -0.79 21.13 7.70
CA VAL A 46 -2.22 20.75 7.69
C VAL A 46 -2.42 19.38 8.35
N VAL A 47 -1.61 18.39 7.96
CA VAL A 47 -1.65 17.05 8.57
C VAL A 47 -1.35 17.12 10.07
N ALA A 48 -0.35 17.89 10.48
CA ALA A 48 0.03 18.02 11.88
C ALA A 48 -1.08 18.64 12.73
N ALA A 49 -1.73 19.69 12.22
CA ALA A 49 -2.88 20.33 12.86
C ALA A 49 -4.04 19.34 13.03
N ARG A 50 -4.41 18.62 11.97
CA ARG A 50 -5.46 17.58 11.98
C ARG A 50 -5.14 16.44 12.95
N ALA A 51 -3.88 15.99 13.00
CA ALA A 51 -3.42 14.93 13.87
C ALA A 51 -3.26 15.35 15.35
N GLY A 52 -3.38 16.65 15.66
CA GLY A 52 -3.17 17.18 17.01
C GLY A 52 -1.71 17.09 17.48
N VAL A 53 -0.75 17.19 16.56
CA VAL A 53 0.70 17.12 16.86
C VAL A 53 1.43 18.35 16.33
N HIS A 54 2.61 18.63 16.88
CA HIS A 54 3.42 19.74 16.38
C HIS A 54 4.08 19.39 15.04
N ALA A 55 4.10 20.33 14.08
CA ALA A 55 4.66 20.11 12.74
C ALA A 55 6.12 19.63 12.75
N THR A 56 6.95 20.12 13.67
CA THR A 56 8.35 19.65 13.82
C THR A 56 8.45 18.16 14.17
N THR A 57 7.43 17.58 14.82
CA THR A 57 7.37 16.14 15.09
C THR A 57 7.17 15.34 13.81
N VAL A 58 6.38 15.86 12.87
CA VAL A 58 6.15 15.25 11.56
C VAL A 58 7.39 15.41 10.68
N TYR A 59 7.93 16.62 10.56
CA TYR A 59 9.17 16.87 9.79
C TYR A 59 10.35 16.00 10.27
N ARG A 60 10.56 15.86 11.58
CA ARG A 60 11.68 15.05 12.10
C ARG A 60 11.55 13.56 11.74
N ARG A 61 10.33 13.06 11.55
CA ARG A 61 10.08 11.63 11.36
C ARG A 61 9.97 11.23 9.90
N TRP A 62 9.35 12.08 9.08
CA TRP A 62 9.12 11.77 7.67
C TRP A 62 9.80 12.76 6.72
N GLY A 63 10.35 13.90 7.16
CA GLY A 63 11.06 14.84 6.29
C GLY A 63 10.20 15.61 5.28
N SER A 64 9.37 14.92 4.50
CA SER A 64 8.53 15.42 3.41
C SER A 64 7.13 14.78 3.42
N ILE A 65 6.21 15.37 2.66
CA ILE A 65 4.88 14.81 2.46
C ILE A 65 4.92 13.49 1.67
N GLY A 66 5.85 13.34 0.72
CA GLY A 66 6.00 12.13 -0.09
C GLY A 66 6.46 10.92 0.73
N GLU A 67 7.39 11.12 1.67
CA GLU A 67 7.80 10.08 2.62
C GLU A 67 6.68 9.70 3.59
N LEU A 68 5.87 10.68 4.04
CA LEU A 68 4.68 10.40 4.83
C LEU A 68 3.64 9.58 4.05
N LEU A 69 3.37 9.95 2.80
CA LEU A 69 2.43 9.24 1.94
C LEU A 69 2.89 7.81 1.65
N THR A 70 4.19 7.62 1.39
CA THR A 70 4.79 6.28 1.26
C THR A 70 4.57 5.46 2.53
N ASP A 71 4.79 6.05 3.71
CA ASP A 71 4.59 5.37 4.99
C ASP A 71 3.12 4.99 5.28
N VAL A 72 2.17 5.84 4.87
CA VAL A 72 0.73 5.58 4.96
C VAL A 72 0.33 4.47 3.97
N ALA A 73 0.82 4.55 2.73
CA ALA A 73 0.59 3.54 1.69
C ALA A 73 1.14 2.18 2.12
N SER A 74 2.40 2.11 2.56
CA SER A 74 2.98 0.88 3.10
C SER A 74 2.15 0.35 4.26
N SER A 75 1.67 1.18 5.19
CA SER A 75 0.82 0.69 6.28
C SER A 75 -0.52 0.13 5.80
N ARG A 76 -1.17 0.76 4.80
CA ARG A 76 -2.44 0.30 4.24
C ARG A 76 -2.29 -1.01 3.45
N PHE A 77 -1.21 -1.11 2.69
CA PHE A 77 -0.96 -2.27 1.80
C PHE A 77 -0.09 -3.36 2.46
N SER A 78 0.46 -3.14 3.67
CA SER A 78 1.28 -4.12 4.42
C SER A 78 0.54 -5.37 4.89
N GLY A 79 -0.77 -5.47 4.71
CA GLY A 79 -1.49 -6.71 4.94
C GLY A 79 -0.97 -7.74 3.95
N ALA A 80 -0.20 -8.72 4.44
CA ALA A 80 0.46 -9.75 3.63
C ALA A 80 -0.44 -10.15 2.46
N ILE A 81 -0.06 -9.72 1.26
CA ILE A 81 -0.80 -10.05 0.06
C ILE A 81 -0.72 -11.56 -0.05
N VAL A 82 -1.86 -12.21 0.16
CA VAL A 82 -1.99 -13.64 -0.03
C VAL A 82 -1.85 -13.85 -1.52
N VAL A 83 -0.63 -14.17 -1.96
CA VAL A 83 -0.35 -14.59 -3.32
C VAL A 83 -1.32 -15.74 -3.61
N PRO A 84 -2.28 -15.58 -4.54
CA PRO A 84 -3.30 -16.58 -4.78
C PRO A 84 -2.66 -17.93 -5.10
N ASP A 85 -3.28 -19.01 -4.62
CA ASP A 85 -2.94 -20.38 -4.99
C ASP A 85 -4.22 -21.18 -5.20
N THR A 86 -4.81 -20.97 -6.37
CA THR A 86 -6.02 -21.62 -6.86
C THR A 86 -5.74 -22.98 -7.52
N GLY A 87 -4.45 -23.34 -7.65
CA GLY A 87 -4.02 -24.55 -8.35
C GLY A 87 -3.81 -24.39 -9.86
N SER A 88 -3.98 -23.20 -10.42
CA SER A 88 -3.70 -22.92 -11.84
C SER A 88 -3.22 -21.48 -12.03
N LEU A 89 -2.31 -21.26 -12.99
CA LEU A 89 -1.84 -19.90 -13.31
C LEU A 89 -2.98 -18.96 -13.71
N ARG A 90 -3.94 -19.43 -14.51
CA ARG A 90 -5.11 -18.63 -14.91
C ARG A 90 -5.89 -18.18 -13.68
N GLY A 91 -6.24 -19.11 -12.80
CA GLY A 91 -6.99 -18.78 -11.57
C GLY A 91 -6.21 -17.85 -10.66
N ASP A 92 -4.89 -18.00 -10.57
CA ASP A 92 -4.03 -17.15 -9.74
C ASP A 92 -3.98 -15.70 -10.28
N LEU A 93 -3.80 -15.53 -11.59
CA LEU A 93 -3.78 -14.22 -12.23
C LEU A 93 -5.17 -13.55 -12.23
N GLU A 94 -6.25 -14.30 -12.44
CA GLU A 94 -7.61 -13.75 -12.36
C GLU A 94 -7.95 -13.30 -10.94
N ARG A 95 -7.59 -14.10 -9.93
CA ARG A 95 -7.79 -13.73 -8.53
C ARG A 95 -6.98 -12.49 -8.16
N TYR A 96 -5.70 -12.47 -8.55
CA TYR A 96 -4.81 -11.35 -8.30
C TYR A 96 -5.29 -10.05 -8.97
N ALA A 97 -5.69 -10.12 -10.25
CA ALA A 97 -6.23 -8.97 -10.97
C ALA A 97 -7.55 -8.47 -10.37
N SER A 98 -8.42 -9.38 -9.93
CA SER A 98 -9.70 -9.02 -9.30
C SER A 98 -9.49 -8.35 -7.94
N ASP A 99 -8.58 -8.86 -7.11
CA ASP A 99 -8.31 -8.28 -5.81
C ASP A 99 -7.64 -6.90 -5.96
N LEU A 100 -6.68 -6.77 -6.88
CA LEU A 100 -6.11 -5.46 -7.22
C LEU A 100 -7.15 -4.47 -7.77
N ALA A 101 -8.10 -4.93 -8.60
CA ALA A 101 -9.17 -4.08 -9.10
C ALA A 101 -10.10 -3.57 -7.99
N LYS A 102 -10.38 -4.39 -6.97
CA LYS A 102 -11.14 -3.95 -5.78
C LYS A 102 -10.36 -2.90 -5.01
N ASP A 103 -9.07 -3.15 -4.76
CA ASP A 103 -8.22 -2.20 -4.04
C ASP A 103 -8.12 -0.85 -4.77
N LEU A 104 -7.98 -0.87 -6.11
CA LEU A 104 -7.91 0.35 -6.92
C LEU A 104 -9.27 1.04 -7.10
N GLY A 105 -10.36 0.29 -7.00
CA GLY A 105 -11.73 0.81 -7.06
C GLY A 105 -12.28 1.31 -5.73
N ASP A 106 -11.58 1.05 -4.63
CA ASP A 106 -11.97 1.48 -3.28
C ASP A 106 -11.77 3.00 -3.12
N PRO A 107 -12.84 3.75 -2.80
CA PRO A 107 -12.79 5.21 -2.65
C PRO A 107 -11.80 5.68 -1.58
N ASP A 108 -11.46 4.83 -0.60
CA ASP A 108 -10.49 5.17 0.44
C ASP A 108 -9.03 4.89 0.03
N SER A 109 -8.82 4.04 -0.99
CA SER A 109 -7.50 3.58 -1.42
C SER A 109 -6.96 4.41 -2.60
N LEU A 110 -7.82 4.75 -3.57
CA LEU A 110 -7.40 5.43 -4.80
C LEU A 110 -6.83 6.85 -4.57
N PRO A 111 -7.40 7.70 -3.69
CA PRO A 111 -6.81 9.01 -3.38
C PRO A 111 -5.40 8.89 -2.80
N LEU A 112 -5.16 7.89 -1.95
CA LEU A 112 -3.83 7.61 -1.39
C LEU A 112 -2.83 7.17 -2.46
N VAL A 113 -3.24 6.29 -3.38
CA VAL A 113 -2.39 5.86 -4.51
C VAL A 113 -2.02 7.07 -5.39
N ARG A 114 -3.01 7.90 -5.75
CA ARG A 114 -2.79 9.11 -6.55
C ARG A 114 -1.86 10.11 -5.84
N ALA A 115 -2.07 10.33 -4.54
CA ALA A 115 -1.23 11.24 -3.75
C ALA A 115 0.22 10.72 -3.63
N THR A 116 0.42 9.43 -3.37
CA THR A 116 1.76 8.83 -3.29
C THR A 116 2.51 8.94 -4.62
N ILE A 117 1.83 8.70 -5.75
CA ILE A 117 2.44 8.86 -7.08
C ILE A 117 2.76 10.34 -7.35
N GLY A 118 1.83 11.25 -7.06
CA GLY A 118 1.99 12.68 -7.34
C GLY A 118 3.04 13.37 -6.47
N ALA A 119 3.10 13.05 -5.18
CA ALA A 119 4.00 13.70 -4.22
C ALA A 119 5.34 12.96 -4.04
N GLY A 120 5.38 11.64 -4.27
CA GLY A 120 6.56 10.81 -4.09
C GLY A 120 7.45 10.71 -5.32
N GLY A 121 7.02 11.22 -6.48
CA GLY A 121 7.75 11.13 -7.74
C GLY A 121 8.21 9.70 -8.03
N GLU A 122 9.45 9.54 -8.49
CA GLU A 122 10.03 8.23 -8.80
C GLU A 122 10.14 7.32 -7.56
N GLN A 123 10.36 7.86 -6.36
CA GLN A 123 10.51 7.05 -5.14
C GLN A 123 9.17 6.45 -4.67
N GLY A 124 8.09 7.23 -4.72
CA GLY A 124 6.74 6.76 -4.39
C GLY A 124 6.23 5.69 -5.36
N ALA A 125 6.51 5.85 -6.65
CA ALA A 125 6.22 4.84 -7.66
C ALA A 125 7.04 3.55 -7.45
N SER A 126 8.30 3.66 -7.03
CA SER A 126 9.22 2.52 -6.90
C SER A 126 8.81 1.50 -5.83
N ALA A 127 8.32 1.95 -4.66
CA ALA A 127 7.95 1.05 -3.57
C ALA A 127 6.74 0.17 -3.92
N CYS A 128 5.68 0.77 -4.48
CA CYS A 128 4.50 0.04 -4.94
C CYS A 128 4.84 -0.92 -6.08
N THR A 129 5.70 -0.49 -7.01
CA THR A 129 6.10 -1.30 -8.17
C THR A 129 6.87 -2.55 -7.74
N ARG A 130 7.82 -2.43 -6.81
CA ARG A 130 8.65 -3.56 -6.34
C ARG A 130 7.81 -4.65 -5.69
N GLU A 131 6.88 -4.28 -4.84
CA GLU A 131 6.01 -5.23 -4.14
C GLU A 131 5.12 -6.00 -5.13
N ARG A 132 4.52 -5.30 -6.10
CA ARG A 132 3.69 -5.93 -7.13
C ARG A 132 4.52 -6.87 -8.02
N GLN A 133 5.75 -6.51 -8.32
CA GLN A 133 6.66 -7.37 -9.08
C GLN A 133 6.97 -8.67 -8.33
N GLN A 134 7.31 -8.58 -7.04
CA GLN A 134 7.58 -9.75 -6.20
C GLN A 134 6.39 -10.71 -6.09
N GLN A 135 5.17 -10.18 -6.06
CA GLN A 135 3.95 -10.99 -6.03
C GLN A 135 3.74 -11.75 -7.33
N LEU A 136 3.95 -11.09 -8.47
CA LEU A 136 3.85 -11.74 -9.78
C LEU A 136 4.96 -12.79 -9.97
N GLU A 137 6.19 -12.49 -9.55
CA GLU A 137 7.31 -13.45 -9.52
C GLU A 137 6.91 -14.71 -8.75
N ALA A 138 6.35 -14.57 -7.54
CA ALA A 138 5.93 -15.72 -6.74
C ALA A 138 4.82 -16.57 -7.40
N ILE A 139 3.87 -15.94 -8.11
CA ILE A 139 2.82 -16.68 -8.87
C ILE A 139 3.46 -17.49 -10.00
N LEU A 140 4.34 -16.87 -10.77
CA LEU A 140 4.95 -17.47 -11.94
C LEU A 140 5.97 -18.56 -11.56
N GLU A 141 6.79 -18.34 -10.53
CA GLU A 141 7.72 -19.33 -9.99
C GLU A 141 6.98 -20.60 -9.52
N ARG A 142 5.81 -20.43 -8.88
CA ARG A 142 4.98 -21.58 -8.47
C ARG A 142 4.49 -22.38 -9.67
N GLU A 143 4.04 -21.71 -10.72
CA GLU A 143 3.59 -22.39 -11.92
C GLU A 143 4.74 -23.11 -12.65
N GLN A 144 5.92 -22.50 -12.70
CA GLN A 144 7.12 -23.15 -13.22
C GLN A 144 7.49 -24.40 -12.41
N ALA A 145 7.35 -24.36 -11.08
CA ALA A 145 7.58 -25.52 -10.21
C ALA A 145 6.59 -26.67 -10.46
N ARG A 146 5.41 -26.39 -11.05
CA ARG A 146 4.46 -27.42 -11.54
C ARG A 146 4.86 -28.03 -12.88
N GLY A 147 5.92 -27.52 -13.53
CA GLY A 147 6.41 -27.97 -14.83
C GLY A 147 5.72 -27.30 -16.03
N ASN A 148 4.91 -26.28 -15.80
CA ASN A 148 4.16 -25.58 -16.84
C ASN A 148 4.96 -24.37 -17.37
N GLN A 149 4.68 -23.98 -18.62
CA GLN A 149 5.23 -22.76 -19.21
C GLN A 149 4.54 -21.53 -18.64
N THR A 150 5.29 -20.45 -18.47
CA THR A 150 4.78 -19.18 -17.92
C THR A 150 5.16 -18.00 -18.81
N PRO A 151 4.34 -16.95 -18.88
CA PRO A 151 4.76 -15.66 -19.42
C PRO A 151 5.88 -15.06 -18.57
N THR A 152 6.55 -14.02 -19.10
CA THR A 152 7.48 -13.22 -18.30
C THR A 152 6.71 -12.31 -17.34
N VAL A 153 7.32 -11.97 -16.20
CA VAL A 153 6.77 -10.99 -15.25
C VAL A 153 6.43 -9.68 -15.95
N GLN A 154 7.33 -9.19 -16.82
CA GLN A 154 7.12 -7.95 -17.56
C GLN A 154 5.88 -8.03 -18.47
N HIS A 155 5.64 -9.16 -19.13
CA HIS A 155 4.46 -9.32 -19.97
C HIS A 155 3.16 -9.27 -19.15
N VAL A 156 3.14 -9.87 -17.96
CA VAL A 156 1.98 -9.78 -17.04
C VAL A 156 1.80 -8.34 -16.54
N ILE A 157 2.90 -7.63 -16.24
CA ILE A 157 2.84 -6.21 -15.86
C ILE A 157 2.20 -5.38 -16.97
N ASP A 158 2.69 -5.51 -18.20
CA ASP A 158 2.24 -4.70 -19.34
C ASP A 158 0.79 -5.00 -19.73
N ALA A 159 0.38 -6.28 -19.69
CA ALA A 159 -0.93 -6.71 -20.17
C ALA A 159 -2.04 -6.69 -19.10
N VAL A 160 -1.70 -6.80 -17.80
CA VAL A 160 -2.68 -6.88 -16.70
C VAL A 160 -2.54 -5.69 -15.77
N LEU A 161 -1.34 -5.43 -15.27
CA LEU A 161 -1.13 -4.46 -14.19
C LEU A 161 -1.23 -3.02 -14.68
N ALA A 162 -0.54 -2.68 -15.78
CA ALA A 162 -0.53 -1.33 -16.33
C ALA A 162 -1.95 -0.86 -16.75
N PRO A 163 -2.79 -1.67 -17.42
CA PRO A 163 -4.17 -1.29 -17.72
C PRO A 163 -5.02 -1.02 -16.48
N LEU A 164 -4.86 -1.81 -15.40
CA LEU A 164 -5.56 -1.60 -14.13
C LEU A 164 -5.23 -0.23 -13.54
N TYR A 165 -3.94 0.09 -13.40
CA TYR A 165 -3.49 1.38 -12.91
C TYR A 165 -3.90 2.53 -13.82
N TYR A 166 -3.77 2.37 -15.14
CA TYR A 166 -4.15 3.41 -16.09
C TYR A 166 -5.64 3.76 -15.95
N ARG A 167 -6.50 2.74 -15.95
CA ARG A 167 -7.95 2.93 -15.85
C ARG A 167 -8.34 3.54 -14.50
N ALA A 168 -7.73 3.12 -13.40
CA ALA A 168 -7.97 3.66 -12.06
C ALA A 168 -7.52 5.12 -11.93
N ILE A 169 -6.36 5.47 -12.47
CA ILE A 169 -5.76 6.79 -12.26
C ILE A 169 -6.32 7.84 -13.22
N PHE A 170 -6.44 7.49 -14.51
CA PHE A 170 -6.68 8.47 -15.58
C PHE A 170 -8.09 8.43 -16.16
N THR A 171 -8.96 7.54 -15.69
CA THR A 171 -10.32 7.42 -16.21
C THR A 171 -11.35 7.29 -15.09
N ASP A 172 -12.63 7.42 -15.45
CA ASP A 172 -13.81 7.19 -14.61
C ASP A 172 -14.42 5.79 -14.82
N LYS A 173 -13.79 4.94 -15.63
CA LYS A 173 -14.35 3.66 -16.03
C LYS A 173 -14.19 2.61 -14.93
N ALA A 174 -15.29 1.96 -14.55
CA ALA A 174 -15.30 0.89 -13.55
C ALA A 174 -14.34 -0.29 -13.88
N LEU A 175 -13.65 -0.82 -12.86
CA LEU A 175 -12.77 -1.99 -12.94
C LEU A 175 -13.60 -3.28 -12.74
N THR A 176 -14.38 -3.67 -13.74
CA THR A 176 -15.33 -4.79 -13.61
C THR A 176 -14.63 -6.16 -13.66
N PRO A 177 -15.17 -7.20 -12.98
CA PRO A 177 -14.62 -8.56 -13.04
C PRO A 177 -14.49 -9.13 -14.45
N ASP A 178 -15.46 -8.82 -15.32
CA ASP A 178 -15.43 -9.27 -16.72
C ASP A 178 -14.26 -8.63 -17.47
N TRP A 179 -14.06 -7.33 -17.30
CA TRP A 179 -12.95 -6.64 -17.93
C TRP A 179 -11.60 -7.13 -17.39
N THR A 180 -11.47 -7.37 -16.09
CA THR A 180 -10.22 -7.93 -15.52
C THR A 180 -9.89 -9.31 -16.09
N ARG A 181 -10.91 -10.15 -16.33
CA ARG A 181 -10.71 -11.46 -16.98
C ARG A 181 -10.18 -11.32 -18.41
N THR A 182 -10.68 -10.34 -19.18
CA THR A 182 -10.16 -10.10 -20.54
C THR A 182 -8.67 -9.77 -20.56
N LEU A 183 -8.16 -9.07 -19.53
CA LEU A 183 -6.72 -8.78 -19.43
C LEU A 183 -5.90 -10.07 -19.24
N VAL A 184 -6.40 -11.00 -18.43
CA VAL A 184 -5.74 -12.30 -18.22
C VAL A 184 -5.80 -13.16 -19.49
N SER A 185 -6.92 -13.14 -20.22
CA SER A 185 -7.03 -13.84 -21.52
C SER A 185 -6.04 -13.34 -22.58
N HIS A 186 -5.58 -12.09 -22.51
CA HIS A 186 -4.54 -11.60 -23.42
C HIS A 186 -3.15 -12.19 -23.12
N VAL A 187 -2.89 -12.56 -21.87
CA VAL A 187 -1.63 -13.18 -21.44
C VAL A 187 -1.67 -14.69 -21.62
N LEU A 188 -2.82 -15.31 -21.32
CA LEU A 188 -3.07 -16.73 -21.40
C LEU A 188 -4.26 -16.95 -22.34
N PRO A 189 -4.03 -17.18 -23.63
CA PRO A 189 -5.08 -17.63 -24.55
C PRO A 189 -5.65 -18.99 -24.10
N ASP A 190 -6.88 -19.28 -24.50
CA ASP A 190 -7.53 -20.57 -24.24
C ASP A 190 -6.91 -21.73 -25.04
#